data_AF-A0A1X7SHV1-F1
#
_entry.id   AF-A0A1X7SHV1-F1
#
_cell.length_a   1.000
_cell.length_b   1.000
_cell.length_c   1.000
_cell.angle_alpha   90.00
_cell.angle_beta   90.00
_cell.angle_gamma   90.00
#
_symmetry.space_group_name_H-M   'P 1'
#
loop_
_entity.id
_entity.type
_entity.pdbx_description
1 polymer ?
#
loop_
_entity_poly.entity_id
_entity_poly.type
_entity_poly.pdbx_seq_one_letter_code
_entity_poly.pdbx_strand_id
1 'polypeptide(L)'
;MLEDIKEILAKVSGKLLKIKYIEPSESICVTCSFPFSDVGFTVLRMIENIYMLMGQGLKKLTIGNLTLWRRQDVRQKELKEKDQDLLQHTE
;
A
#
# COMPACT_ATOMS: atom_id res chain seq x y z
N MET A 1 -15.42 -1.15 9.70
CA MET A 1 -14.65 -1.00 8.45
C MET A 1 -13.15 -0.83 8.70
N LEU A 2 -12.70 0.19 9.44
CA LEU A 2 -11.28 0.39 9.77
C LEU A 2 -10.74 -0.69 10.73
N GLU A 3 -11.56 -1.15 11.68
CA GLU A 3 -11.24 -2.27 12.57
C GLU A 3 -11.12 -3.60 11.81
N ASP A 4 -12.02 -3.86 10.85
CA ASP A 4 -11.93 -5.04 9.99
C ASP A 4 -10.61 -5.08 9.20
N ILE A 5 -10.16 -3.93 8.69
CA ILE A 5 -8.89 -3.83 7.97
C ILE A 5 -7.70 -4.12 8.89
N LYS A 6 -7.72 -3.60 10.13
CA LYS A 6 -6.68 -3.89 11.12
C LYS A 6 -6.65 -5.38 11.46
N GLU A 7 -7.82 -6.00 11.60
CA GLU A 7 -7.94 -7.42 11.91
C GLU A 7 -7.47 -8.30 10.73
N ILE A 8 -7.84 -7.93 9.50
CA ILE A 8 -7.35 -8.58 8.28
C ILE A 8 -5.83 -8.43 8.19
N LEU A 9 -5.27 -7.23 8.37
CA LEU A 9 -3.82 -7.02 8.34
C LEU A 9 -3.10 -7.80 9.44
N ALA A 10 -3.68 -7.87 10.64
CA ALA A 10 -3.13 -8.66 11.73
C ALA A 10 -3.15 -10.17 11.42
N LYS A 11 -4.24 -10.66 10.82
CA LYS A 11 -4.39 -12.06 10.38
C LYS A 11 -3.40 -12.39 9.26
N VAL A 12 -3.35 -11.54 8.24
CA VAL A 12 -2.48 -11.67 7.06
C VAL A 12 -1.01 -11.64 7.47
N SER A 13 -0.62 -10.75 8.39
CA SER A 13 0.76 -10.67 8.85
C SER A 13 1.15 -11.71 9.90
N GLY A 14 0.20 -12.47 10.43
CA GLY A 14 0.43 -13.31 11.61
C GLY A 14 0.85 -12.50 12.84
N LYS A 15 0.32 -11.27 12.98
CA LYS A 15 0.63 -10.29 14.04
C LYS A 15 2.07 -9.76 14.05
N LEU A 16 2.82 -9.94 12.96
CA LEU A 16 4.20 -9.44 12.84
C LEU A 16 4.28 -7.96 12.48
N LEU A 17 3.18 -7.38 11.96
CA LEU A 17 3.15 -5.99 11.56
C LEU A 17 2.63 -5.08 12.66
N LYS A 18 3.40 -4.02 12.93
CA LYS A 18 2.92 -2.85 13.67
C LYS A 18 2.34 -1.85 12.69
N ILE A 19 1.03 -1.63 12.74
CA ILE A 19 0.34 -0.62 11.93
C ILE A 19 0.67 0.76 12.51
N LYS A 20 1.31 1.62 11.71
CA LYS A 20 1.65 3.00 12.09
C LYS A 20 0.51 3.95 11.75
N TYR A 21 -0.03 3.83 10.55
CA TYR A 21 -1.05 4.72 10.04
C TYR A 21 -1.89 4.00 8.98
N ILE A 22 -3.20 4.20 9.05
CA ILE A 22 -4.13 3.84 7.98
C ILE A 22 -4.77 5.14 7.54
N GLU A 23 -4.58 5.51 6.28
CA GLU A 23 -5.25 6.65 5.69
C GLU A 23 -6.63 6.20 5.17
N PRO A 24 -7.74 6.71 5.75
CA PRO A 24 -9.06 6.51 5.20
C PRO A 24 -9.31 7.60 4.14
N SER A 25 -9.09 7.27 2.87
CA SER A 25 -9.53 8.10 1.75
C SER A 25 -10.52 7.29 0.89
N GLU A 26 -10.64 7.55 -0.41
CA GLU A 26 -11.37 6.67 -1.36
C GLU A 26 -10.81 5.22 -1.43
N SER A 27 -9.79 4.90 -0.63
CA SER A 27 -9.14 3.60 -0.54
C SER A 27 -8.30 3.48 0.72
N ILE A 28 -7.81 2.28 0.97
CA ILE A 28 -6.98 1.93 2.12
C ILE A 28 -5.49 2.13 1.76
N CYS A 29 -4.79 2.99 2.50
CA CYS A 29 -3.33 3.08 2.52
C CYS A 29 -2.83 2.70 3.90
N VAL A 30 -1.93 1.72 3.98
CA VAL A 30 -1.39 1.21 5.25
C VAL A 30 0.10 1.44 5.29
N THR A 31 0.57 2.05 6.38
CA THR A 31 2.00 2.12 6.74
C THR A 31 2.24 1.21 7.93
N CYS A 32 3.14 0.24 7.80
CA CYS A 32 3.44 -0.70 8.87
C CYS A 32 4.95 -1.00 8.99
N SER A 33 5.39 -1.54 10.12
CA SER A 33 6.79 -1.91 10.36
C SER A 33 6.92 -3.29 10.99
N PHE A 34 8.05 -3.94 10.76
CA PHE A 34 8.40 -5.27 11.26
C PHE A 34 9.84 -5.27 11.84
N PRO A 35 10.17 -6.23 12.71
CA PRO A 35 11.55 -6.43 13.15
C PRO A 35 12.45 -6.90 11.99
N PHE A 36 13.66 -6.35 11.89
CA PHE A 36 14.57 -6.59 10.76
C PHE A 36 14.89 -8.08 10.53
N SER A 37 14.88 -8.89 11.60
CA SER A 37 15.05 -10.36 11.58
C SER A 37 14.09 -11.08 10.63
N ASP A 38 12.88 -10.53 10.44
CA ASP A 38 11.77 -11.23 9.78
C ASP A 38 11.35 -10.54 8.47
N VAL A 39 12.24 -9.72 7.88
CA VAL A 39 11.94 -8.93 6.69
C VAL A 39 11.46 -9.78 5.52
N GLY A 40 12.20 -10.83 5.16
CA GLY A 40 11.89 -11.68 4.01
C GLY A 40 10.57 -12.44 4.21
N PHE A 41 10.40 -13.02 5.40
CA PHE A 41 9.20 -13.77 5.75
C PHE A 41 7.94 -12.88 5.78
N THR A 42 8.06 -11.68 6.37
CA THR A 42 6.95 -10.72 6.44
C THR A 42 6.56 -10.23 5.04
N VAL A 43 7.53 -9.90 4.19
CA VAL A 43 7.26 -9.46 2.81
C VAL A 43 6.58 -10.57 2.00
N LEU A 44 7.13 -11.78 2.03
CA LEU A 44 6.57 -12.93 1.30
C LEU A 44 5.11 -13.19 1.71
N ARG A 45 4.87 -13.30 3.01
CA ARG A 45 3.53 -13.52 3.56
C ARG A 45 2.56 -12.41 3.17
N MET A 46 2.99 -11.15 3.16
CA MET A 46 2.14 -10.03 2.75
C MET A 46 1.80 -10.07 1.26
N ILE A 47 2.74 -10.49 0.40
CA ILE A 47 2.51 -10.67 -1.04
C ILE A 47 1.53 -11.82 -1.30
N GLU A 48 1.72 -12.97 -0.68
CA GLU A 48 0.84 -14.14 -0.85
C GLU A 48 -0.62 -13.83 -0.50
N ASN A 49 -0.82 -12.96 0.50
CA ASN A 49 -2.14 -12.64 1.02
C ASN A 49 -2.70 -11.31 0.50
N ILE A 50 -2.01 -10.64 -0.43
CA ILE A 50 -2.37 -9.29 -0.88
C ILE A 50 -3.72 -9.23 -1.61
N TYR A 51 -4.13 -10.35 -2.20
CA TYR A 51 -5.43 -10.53 -2.86
C TYR A 51 -6.61 -10.28 -1.91
N MET A 52 -6.50 -10.66 -0.64
CA MET A 52 -7.56 -10.39 0.35
C MET A 52 -7.73 -8.89 0.59
N LEU A 53 -6.61 -8.14 0.62
CA LEU A 53 -6.64 -6.69 0.78
C LEU A 53 -7.16 -6.00 -0.50
N MET A 54 -6.82 -6.52 -1.69
CA MET A 54 -7.36 -6.03 -2.96
C MET A 54 -8.88 -6.16 -3.03
N GLY A 55 -9.44 -7.27 -2.54
CA GLY A 55 -10.90 -7.45 -2.44
C GLY A 55 -11.59 -6.43 -1.54
N GLN A 56 -10.85 -5.80 -0.62
CA GLN A 56 -11.33 -4.72 0.27
C GLN A 56 -11.05 -3.31 -0.29
N GLY A 57 -10.56 -3.18 -1.52
CA GLY A 57 -10.30 -1.87 -2.14
C GLY A 57 -8.92 -1.28 -1.82
N LEU A 58 -7.92 -2.12 -1.52
CA LEU A 58 -6.53 -1.69 -1.36
C LEU A 58 -6.00 -0.99 -2.64
N LYS A 59 -5.67 0.31 -2.55
CA LYS A 59 -4.95 1.03 -3.61
C LYS A 59 -3.45 1.05 -3.37
N LYS A 60 -2.96 1.04 -2.12
CA LYS A 60 -1.51 1.08 -1.84
C LYS A 60 -1.18 0.37 -0.53
N LEU A 61 -0.16 -0.49 -0.56
CA LEU A 61 0.42 -1.10 0.63
C LEU A 61 1.90 -0.73 0.72
N THR A 62 2.28 -0.10 1.82
CA THR A 62 3.67 0.27 2.11
C THR A 62 4.08 -0.26 3.48
N ILE A 63 5.25 -0.88 3.54
CA ILE A 63 5.82 -1.43 4.78
C ILE A 63 7.22 -0.85 4.95
N GLY A 64 7.43 -0.07 6.01
CA GLY A 64 8.62 0.78 6.16
C GLY A 64 8.72 1.72 4.95
N ASN A 65 9.83 1.60 4.21
CA ASN A 65 10.08 2.36 2.98
C ASN A 65 9.74 1.56 1.70
N LEU A 66 9.33 0.30 1.84
CA LEU A 66 9.03 -0.58 0.72
C LEU A 66 7.56 -0.48 0.32
N THR A 67 7.28 -0.15 -0.94
CA THR A 67 5.92 -0.28 -1.50
C THR A 67 5.75 -1.68 -2.07
N LEU A 68 4.89 -2.48 -1.45
CA LEU A 68 4.59 -3.85 -1.92
C LEU A 68 3.52 -3.89 -2.99
N TRP A 69 2.57 -2.96 -2.93
CA TRP A 69 1.50 -2.87 -3.90
C TRP A 69 1.08 -1.43 -4.12
N ARG A 70 0.77 -1.13 -5.38
CA ARG A 70 0.11 0.10 -5.79
C ARG A 70 -0.82 -0.26 -6.94
N ARG A 71 -2.11 -0.07 -6.75
CA ARG A 71 -3.09 -0.09 -7.84
C ARG A 71 -2.66 1.01 -8.81
N GLN A 72 -2.32 0.61 -10.03
CA GLN A 72 -2.02 1.54 -11.09
C GLN A 72 -3.37 2.00 -11.66
N ASP A 73 -3.93 3.06 -11.09
CA ASP A 73 -5.07 3.73 -11.69
C ASP A 73 -4.59 4.33 -13.02
N VAL A 74 -5.00 3.71 -14.14
CA VAL A 74 -4.63 4.11 -15.52
C VAL A 74 -4.89 5.62 -15.76
N ARG A 75 -5.87 6.19 -15.05
CA ARG A 75 -6.25 7.62 -15.10
C ARG A 75 -5.22 8.60 -14.50
N GLN A 76 -4.32 8.14 -13.61
CA GLN A 76 -3.28 9.00 -13.01
C GLN A 76 -2.04 9.14 -13.89
N LYS A 77 -1.87 8.29 -14.91
CA LYS A 77 -0.79 8.42 -15.88
C LYS A 77 -1.01 9.64 -16.78
N GLU A 78 -2.25 9.86 -17.22
CA GLU A 78 -2.68 11.00 -18.04
C GLU A 78 -2.51 12.36 -17.34
N LEU A 79 -2.75 12.44 -16.02
CA LEU A 79 -2.58 13.71 -15.28
C LEU A 79 -1.11 14.09 -15.09
N LYS A 80 -0.23 13.11 -14.87
CA LYS A 80 1.22 13.38 -14.75
C LYS A 80 1.88 13.68 -16.08
N GLU A 81 1.41 13.08 -17.17
CA GLU A 81 1.91 13.38 -18.51
C GLU A 81 1.55 14.81 -18.95
N LYS A 82 0.34 15.30 -18.59
CA LYS A 82 -0.06 16.70 -18.84
C LYS A 82 0.71 17.74 -18.02
N ASP A 83 1.08 17.42 -16.77
CA ASP A 83 1.83 18.35 -15.91
C ASP A 83 3.31 18.46 -16.35
N GLN A 84 3.85 17.40 -16.96
CA GLN A 84 5.22 17.35 -17.44
C GLN A 84 5.41 18.05 -18.81
N ASP A 85 4.36 18.10 -19.63
CA ASP A 85 4.33 18.80 -20.92
C ASP A 85 4.25 20.34 -20.76
N LEU A 86 3.58 20.82 -19.71
CA LEU A 86 3.49 22.26 -19.37
C LEU A 86 4.84 22.87 -18.94
N LEU A 87 5.77 22.06 -18.42
CA LEU A 87 7.09 22.51 -17.95
C LEU A 87 8.14 22.61 -19.07
N GLN A 88 7.84 22.18 -20.30
CA GLN A 88 8.80 22.23 -21.43
C GLN A 88 8.55 23.40 -22.41
N HIS A 89 7.59 24.28 -22.14
CA HIS A 89 7.24 25.41 -23.01
C HIS A 89 7.44 26.80 -22.40
N THR A 90 8.38 26.95 -21.46
CA THR A 90 8.87 28.28 -21.07
C THR A 90 10.39 28.30 -21.15
N GLU A 91 10.92 28.50 -22.35
CA GLU A 91 12.17 29.22 -22.68
C GLU A 91 12.31 29.38 -24.20
#